data_AF-A0A2E4VJX2-F1
#
_entry.id   AF-A0A2E4VJX2-F1
#
_cell.length_a   1.000
_cell.length_b   1.000
_cell.length_c   1.000
_cell.angle_alpha   90.00
_cell.angle_beta   90.00
_cell.angle_gamma   90.00
#
_symmetry.space_group_name_H-M   'P 1'
#
loop_
_entity.id
_entity.type
_entity.pdbx_description
1 polymer ?
#
loop_
_entity_poly.entity_id
_entity_poly.type
_entity_poly.pdbx_seq_one_letter_code
_entity_poly.pdbx_strand_id
1 'polypeptide(L)'
;MKKTNIRINNFYIILDKKGNKYYLSDIDDFELWKNLNNSEIKKHRKENVTKMLKEYIEENNISSNVNFYGFPKKNTLEKVKVNKLKDGGG
;
A
#
# COMPACT_ATOMS: atom_id res chain seq x y z
N MET A 1 -12.52 -6.47 0.87
CA MET A 1 -11.10 -6.18 0.75
C MET A 1 -10.80 -6.19 -0.72
N LYS A 2 -10.08 -5.19 -1.19
CA LYS A 2 -9.67 -5.05 -2.57
C LYS A 2 -8.15 -4.90 -2.58
N LYS A 3 -7.50 -5.53 -3.54
CA LYS A 3 -6.07 -5.31 -3.81
C LYS A 3 -5.86 -3.88 -4.29
N THR A 4 -4.76 -3.29 -3.87
CA THR A 4 -4.23 -2.07 -4.47
C THR A 4 -2.85 -2.37 -5.04
N ASN A 5 -2.37 -1.49 -5.92
CA ASN A 5 -0.97 -1.50 -6.38
C ASN A 5 -0.13 -0.49 -5.59
N ILE A 6 -0.58 -0.11 -4.40
CA ILE A 6 0.14 0.75 -3.48
C ILE A 6 0.94 -0.14 -2.54
N ARG A 7 2.19 0.22 -2.30
CA ARG A 7 3.11 -0.48 -1.41
C ARG A 7 3.75 0.48 -0.42
N ILE A 8 4.03 0.00 0.78
CA ILE A 8 4.82 0.68 1.80
C ILE A 8 5.96 -0.26 2.17
N ASN A 9 7.21 0.17 1.99
CA ASN A 9 8.41 -0.64 2.24
C ASN A 9 8.30 -2.03 1.59
N ASN A 10 7.87 -2.08 0.32
CA ASN A 10 7.57 -3.30 -0.47
C ASN A 10 6.30 -4.07 -0.09
N PHE A 11 5.67 -3.81 1.06
CA PHE A 11 4.47 -4.53 1.47
C PHE A 11 3.21 -3.94 0.83
N TYR A 12 2.30 -4.80 0.35
CA TYR A 12 1.09 -4.36 -0.33
C TYR A 12 0.05 -3.74 0.61
N ILE A 13 -0.69 -2.75 0.08
CA ILE A 13 -1.84 -2.15 0.75
C ILE A 13 -3.14 -2.83 0.33
N ILE A 14 -3.95 -3.14 1.34
CA ILE A 14 -5.30 -3.68 1.20
C ILE A 14 -6.30 -2.57 1.46
N LEU A 15 -7.21 -2.34 0.50
CA LEU A 15 -8.34 -1.45 0.69
C LEU A 15 -9.53 -2.23 1.27
N ASP A 16 -10.25 -1.62 2.21
CA ASP A 16 -11.44 -2.21 2.78
C ASP A 16 -12.59 -2.35 1.76
N LYS A 17 -13.69 -3.02 2.15
CA LYS A 17 -14.84 -3.17 1.24
C LYS A 17 -15.54 -1.85 0.93
N LYS A 18 -15.54 -0.89 1.86
CA LYS A 18 -16.22 0.39 1.72
C LYS A 18 -15.38 1.42 0.96
N GLY A 19 -14.10 1.14 0.71
CA GLY A 19 -13.20 2.05 0.01
C GLY A 19 -12.70 3.21 0.88
N ASN A 20 -12.82 3.12 2.20
CA ASN A 20 -12.48 4.21 3.11
C ASN A 20 -11.29 3.92 4.04
N LYS A 21 -10.89 2.66 4.18
CA LYS A 21 -9.78 2.25 5.05
C LYS A 21 -8.71 1.48 4.29
N TYR A 22 -7.46 1.85 4.54
CA TYR A 22 -6.26 1.20 4.03
C TYR A 22 -5.56 0.43 5.15
N TYR A 23 -5.10 -0.77 4.83
CA TYR A 23 -4.37 -1.64 5.74
C TYR A 23 -3.08 -2.13 5.10
N LEU A 24 -2.00 -2.17 5.89
CA LEU A 24 -0.76 -2.81 5.48
C LEU A 24 -0.95 -4.33 5.49
N SER A 25 -0.37 -5.01 4.51
CA SER A 25 -0.27 -6.48 4.50
C SER A 25 1.12 -6.95 4.93
N ASP A 26 1.26 -8.23 5.24
CA ASP A 26 2.55 -8.91 5.38
C ASP A 26 3.05 -9.54 4.07
N ILE A 27 2.51 -9.11 2.93
CA ILE A 27 2.86 -9.65 1.61
C ILE A 27 3.77 -8.64 0.91
N ASP A 28 4.98 -9.06 0.56
CA ASP A 28 5.97 -8.33 -0.25
C ASP A 28 6.23 -9.01 -1.61
N ASP A 29 5.87 -10.29 -1.73
CA ASP A 29 5.97 -11.07 -2.97
C ASP A 29 4.81 -10.77 -3.95
N PHE A 30 5.17 -10.50 -5.21
CA PHE A 30 4.21 -10.14 -6.25
C PHE A 30 3.35 -11.32 -6.70
N GLU A 31 3.94 -12.51 -6.85
CA GLU A 31 3.23 -13.69 -7.34
C GLU A 31 2.19 -14.16 -6.32
N LEU A 32 2.54 -14.17 -5.04
CA LEU A 32 1.62 -14.39 -3.94
C LEU A 32 0.49 -13.35 -3.96
N TRP A 33 0.84 -12.07 -4.03
CA TRP A 33 -0.16 -11.00 -4.08
C TRP A 33 -1.13 -11.17 -5.25
N LYS A 34 -0.62 -11.49 -6.44
CA LYS A 34 -1.40 -11.69 -7.67
C LYS A 34 -2.37 -12.86 -7.54
N ASN A 35 -1.93 -13.97 -6.96
CA ASN A 35 -2.69 -15.23 -6.91
C ASN A 35 -3.69 -15.32 -5.74
N LEU A 36 -3.57 -14.49 -4.70
CA LEU A 36 -4.48 -14.49 -3.56
C LEU A 36 -5.91 -14.08 -3.92
N ASN A 37 -6.91 -14.79 -3.39
CA ASN A 37 -8.32 -14.39 -3.54
C ASN A 37 -8.78 -13.41 -2.44
N ASN A 38 -9.94 -12.78 -2.63
CA ASN A 38 -10.50 -11.80 -1.69
C ASN A 38 -10.75 -12.32 -0.26
N SER A 39 -10.92 -13.62 -0.09
CA SER A 39 -11.10 -14.26 1.22
C SER A 39 -9.76 -14.39 1.95
N GLU A 40 -8.72 -14.78 1.22
CA GLU A 40 -7.38 -14.98 1.75
C GLU A 40 -6.68 -13.66 2.10
N ILE A 41 -6.84 -12.63 1.26
CA ILE A 41 -6.27 -11.29 1.51
C ILE A 41 -6.65 -10.75 2.90
N LYS A 42 -7.84 -11.07 3.41
CA LYS A 42 -8.26 -10.64 4.76
C LYS A 42 -7.34 -11.16 5.86
N LYS A 43 -6.76 -12.35 5.70
CA LYS A 43 -5.87 -13.00 6.67
C LYS A 43 -4.52 -12.28 6.77
N HIS A 44 -4.12 -11.61 5.69
CA HIS A 44 -2.89 -10.85 5.59
C HIS A 44 -3.02 -9.40 6.07
N ARG A 45 -4.22 -8.97 6.48
CA ARG A 45 -4.45 -7.63 7.01
C ARG A 45 -3.72 -7.43 8.33
N LYS A 46 -2.81 -6.45 8.38
CA LYS A 46 -2.12 -6.01 9.60
C LYS A 46 -2.67 -4.66 10.07
N GLU A 47 -1.80 -3.67 10.19
CA GLU A 47 -2.09 -2.35 10.73
C GLU A 47 -2.98 -1.51 9.81
N ASN A 48 -3.77 -0.62 10.42
CA ASN A 48 -4.54 0.39 9.70
C ASN A 48 -3.65 1.62 9.45
N VAL A 49 -3.37 1.90 8.18
CA VAL A 49 -2.50 3.01 7.74
C VAL A 49 -3.30 4.13 7.06
N THR A 50 -4.63 4.15 7.22
CA THR A 50 -5.54 5.03 6.45
C THR A 50 -5.18 6.51 6.55
N LYS A 51 -5.01 7.03 7.76
CA LYS A 51 -4.75 8.47 7.99
C LYS A 51 -3.45 8.88 7.31
N MET A 52 -2.37 8.18 7.67
CA MET A 52 -1.03 8.41 7.14
C MET A 52 -0.99 8.27 5.61
N LEU A 53 -1.53 7.19 5.06
CA LEU A 53 -1.48 6.97 3.61
C LEU A 53 -2.24 8.05 2.81
N LYS A 54 -3.36 8.55 3.35
CA LYS A 54 -4.09 9.66 2.73
C LYS A 54 -3.27 10.95 2.73
N GLU A 55 -2.67 11.30 3.85
CA GLU A 55 -1.77 12.47 3.97
C GLU A 55 -0.65 12.39 2.92
N TYR A 56 0.01 11.24 2.78
CA TYR A 56 1.07 11.07 1.77
C TYR A 56 0.57 11.11 0.33
N ILE A 57 -0.59 10.51 0.04
CA ILE A 57 -1.20 10.55 -1.29
C ILE A 57 -1.52 11.99 -1.70
N GLU A 58 -2.06 12.78 -0.77
CA GLU A 58 -2.40 14.19 -0.99
C GLU A 58 -1.15 15.05 -1.17
N GLU A 59 -0.16 14.92 -0.27
CA GLU A 59 1.10 15.69 -0.32
C GLU A 59 1.90 15.45 -1.62
N ASN A 60 1.85 14.22 -2.15
CA ASN A 60 2.67 13.84 -3.30
C ASN A 60 1.87 13.73 -4.61
N ASN A 61 0.56 14.02 -4.58
CA ASN A 61 -0.37 13.90 -5.70
C ASN A 61 -0.27 12.53 -6.43
N ILE A 62 -0.32 11.44 -5.67
CA ILE A 62 -0.12 10.07 -6.17
C ILE A 62 -1.46 9.40 -6.43
N SER A 63 -1.69 8.93 -7.66
CA SER A 63 -2.97 8.34 -8.06
C SER A 63 -3.02 6.80 -7.94
N SER A 64 -1.92 6.08 -8.15
CA SER A 64 -1.82 4.61 -8.02
C SER A 64 -0.39 4.10 -8.32
N ASN A 65 -0.14 2.79 -8.27
CA ASN A 65 1.11 2.12 -8.70
C ASN A 65 2.40 2.69 -8.07
N VAL A 66 2.41 2.86 -6.75
CA VAL A 66 3.54 3.44 -6.03
C VAL A 66 4.06 2.49 -4.96
N ASN A 67 5.37 2.55 -4.74
CA ASN A 67 5.99 2.01 -3.54
C ASN A 67 6.65 3.13 -2.76
N PHE A 68 6.17 3.35 -1.54
CA PHE A 68 6.72 4.35 -0.64
C PHE A 68 7.83 3.75 0.24
N TYR A 69 8.99 4.40 0.29
CA TYR A 69 10.12 3.97 1.11
C TYR A 69 10.46 4.99 2.20
N GLY A 70 10.93 4.49 3.34
CA GLY A 70 11.22 5.34 4.50
C GLY A 70 9.97 5.72 5.28
N PHE A 71 8.92 4.89 5.17
CA PHE A 71 7.70 5.06 5.95
C PHE A 71 8.04 4.93 7.44
N PRO A 72 7.85 5.99 8.24
CA PRO A 72 8.20 6.00 9.66
C PRO A 72 7.29 5.01 10.41
N LYS A 73 7.89 4.10 11.21
CA LYS A 73 7.12 3.15 12.04
C LYS A 73 6.27 3.81 13.13
N LYS A 74 6.44 5.11 13.39
CA LYS A 74 5.67 5.92 14.35
C LYS A 74 5.83 7.40 13.99
N ASN A 75 4.74 8.16 13.83
CA ASN A 75 4.55 9.62 13.98
C ASN A 75 5.66 10.65 13.66
N THR A 76 6.83 10.30 13.13
CA THR A 76 7.86 11.23 12.71
C THR A 76 7.77 11.40 11.22
N LEU A 77 7.35 12.59 10.77
CA LEU A 77 7.40 13.03 9.37
C LEU A 77 8.86 13.12 8.90
N GLU A 78 9.53 11.99 8.73
CA GLU A 78 10.79 11.95 7.99
C GLU A 78 10.46 11.85 6.49
N LYS A 79 11.24 12.56 5.67
CA LYS A 79 11.03 12.69 4.23
C LYS A 79 11.00 11.31 3.56
N VAL A 80 9.79 10.87 3.21
CA VAL A 80 9.55 9.61 2.47
C VAL A 80 10.11 9.75 1.06
N LYS A 81 10.90 8.75 0.64
CA LYS A 81 11.35 8.64 -0.75
C LYS A 81 10.27 7.92 -1.54
N VAL A 82 9.69 8.59 -2.54
CA VAL A 82 8.69 8.01 -3.43
C VAL A 82 9.38 7.50 -4.69
N ASN A 83 9.27 6.19 -4.96
CA ASN A 83 9.66 5.62 -6.23
C ASN A 83 8.40 5.33 -7.06
N LYS A 84 8.19 6.09 -8.14
CA LYS A 84 7.15 5.77 -9.14
C LYS A 84 7.61 4.54 -9.92
N LEU A 85 6.76 3.51 -9.96
CA LEU A 85 7.02 2.31 -10.75
C LEU A 85 6.73 2.66 -12.21
N LYS A 86 7.65 2.34 -13.13
CA LYS A 86 7.39 2.48 -14.57
C LYS A 86 6.27 1.51 -14.95
N ASP A 87 5.27 2.00 -15.66
CA ASP A 87 4.24 1.15 -16.24
C ASP A 87 4.92 0.14 -17.19
N GLY A 88 4.68 -1.15 -16.95
CA GLY A 88 5.20 -2.22 -17.78
C GLY A 88 4.55 -2.15 -19.16
N GLY A 89 5.28 -1.60 -20.13
CA GLY A 89 4.96 -1.71 -21.54
C GLY A 89 5.40 -3.06 -22.09
N GLY A 90 4.46 -3.73 -22.76
CA GLY A 90 4.61 -4.98 -23.51
C GLY A 90 3.28 -5.34 -24.13
#